data_AF-A0A3Q2D0L0-F1
#
_entry.id   AF-A0A3Q2D0L0-F1
#
_cell.length_a   1.000
_cell.length_b   1.000
_cell.length_c   1.000
_cell.angle_alpha   90.00
_cell.angle_beta   90.00
_cell.angle_gamma   90.00
#
_symmetry.space_group_name_H-M   'P 1'
#
loop_
_entity.id
_entity.type
_entity.pdbx_description
1 polymer ?
#
loop_
_entity_poly.entity_id
_entity_poly.type
_entity_poly.pdbx_seq_one_letter_code
_entity_poly.pdbx_strand_id
1 'polypeptide(L)'
;MIWFIFLFDFSLAAETTSGTPLLRGNCNSFWYSFNNNCYKYVATLMTWADAEKHCNNQGANLVSIHSLKEENFVKDLIKNFDPAEGVNWIGLSDAQQDRAYFWSDGSPLDFTFWNPGEPNNSWGAEPCVHTNFGPVKKWNDKYLNWSPALTPQWFL
;
A
#
# COMPACT_ATOMS: atom_id res chain seq x y z
N MET A 1 -4.89 -12.45 47.96
CA MET A 1 -5.91 -13.11 47.12
C MET A 1 -7.13 -12.21 47.07
N ILE A 2 -7.28 -11.45 46.00
CA ILE A 2 -8.53 -10.75 45.71
C ILE A 2 -8.72 -10.90 44.20
N TRP A 3 -9.75 -11.66 43.83
CA TRP A 3 -10.35 -11.68 42.51
C TRP A 3 -11.52 -10.69 42.53
N PHE A 4 -11.69 -9.92 41.46
CA PHE A 4 -12.97 -9.31 41.15
C PHE A 4 -13.35 -9.69 39.72
N ILE A 5 -14.47 -10.41 39.61
CA ILE A 5 -15.16 -10.68 38.36
C ILE A 5 -16.37 -9.75 38.32
N PHE A 6 -16.29 -8.84 37.34
CA PHE A 6 -17.30 -8.10 36.57
C PHE A 6 -18.76 -8.04 37.04
N LEU A 7 -19.35 -6.84 36.96
CA LEU A 7 -20.60 -6.59 36.22
C LEU A 7 -20.68 -5.09 35.84
N PHE A 8 -20.29 -4.76 34.61
CA PHE A 8 -20.96 -3.69 33.88
C PHE A 8 -21.41 -4.32 32.56
N ASP A 9 -22.72 -4.31 32.35
CA ASP A 9 -23.38 -4.51 31.06
C ASP A 9 -22.95 -3.41 30.09
N PHE A 10 -21.68 -3.40 29.71
CA PHE A 10 -21.30 -2.81 28.45
C PHE A 10 -21.75 -3.80 27.40
N SER A 11 -22.91 -3.51 26.82
CA SER A 11 -23.30 -3.99 25.51
C SER A 11 -22.03 -4.05 24.65
N LEU A 12 -21.60 -5.28 24.35
CA LEU A 12 -20.56 -5.53 23.37
C LEU A 12 -21.21 -5.14 22.03
N ALA A 13 -21.21 -3.85 21.71
CA ALA A 13 -21.20 -3.48 20.32
C ALA A 13 -19.95 -4.17 19.77
N ALA A 14 -20.16 -5.27 19.05
CA ALA A 14 -19.17 -5.75 18.13
C ALA A 14 -18.90 -4.55 17.23
N GLU A 15 -17.77 -3.88 17.44
CA GLU A 15 -17.23 -3.00 16.43
C GLU A 15 -16.95 -3.92 15.24
N THR A 16 -17.93 -4.02 14.34
CA THR A 16 -17.69 -4.47 12.98
C THR A 16 -16.82 -3.41 12.33
N THR A 17 -15.53 -3.40 12.71
CA THR A 17 -14.49 -2.95 11.81
C THR A 17 -14.57 -3.90 10.62
N SER A 18 -15.26 -3.44 9.59
CA SER A 18 -15.34 -4.08 8.29
C SER A 18 -13.95 -4.05 7.66
N GLY A 19 -13.06 -4.91 8.15
CA GLY A 19 -11.74 -5.19 7.62
C GLY A 19 -11.48 -6.67 7.89
N THR A 20 -11.06 -7.41 6.87
CA THR A 20 -10.69 -8.81 7.08
C THR A 20 -9.47 -8.79 8.02
N PRO A 21 -9.47 -9.50 9.16
CA PRO A 21 -8.33 -9.46 10.08
C PRO A 21 -7.07 -9.86 9.34
N LEU A 22 -6.02 -9.04 9.44
CA LEU A 22 -4.75 -9.31 8.77
C LEU A 22 -4.11 -10.57 9.36
N LEU A 23 -4.06 -11.63 8.57
CA LEU A 23 -3.52 -12.92 8.99
C LEU A 23 -2.06 -13.04 8.56
N ARG A 24 -1.21 -13.59 9.42
CA ARG A 24 0.17 -13.95 9.04
C ARG A 24 0.20 -15.13 8.06
N GLY A 25 -0.67 -16.12 8.26
CA GLY A 25 -0.61 -17.39 7.52
C GLY A 25 0.75 -18.06 7.66
N ASN A 26 1.32 -18.50 6.53
CA ASN A 26 2.63 -19.15 6.45
C ASN A 26 3.79 -18.16 6.26
N CYS A 27 3.54 -16.85 6.37
CA CYS A 27 4.56 -15.83 6.17
C CYS A 27 5.47 -15.68 7.39
N ASN A 28 6.67 -15.12 7.16
CA ASN A 28 7.62 -14.77 8.21
C ASN A 28 7.03 -13.76 9.21
N SER A 29 7.66 -13.60 10.37
CA SER A 29 7.25 -12.57 11.34
C SER A 29 7.22 -11.19 10.69
N PHE A 30 6.19 -10.40 11.01
CA PHE A 30 5.91 -9.07 10.45
C PHE A 30 5.49 -9.03 8.97
N TRP A 31 5.20 -10.19 8.37
CA TRP A 31 4.56 -10.32 7.07
C TRP A 31 3.13 -10.84 7.23
N TYR A 32 2.28 -10.50 6.27
CA TYR A 32 0.85 -10.80 6.25
C TYR A 32 0.50 -11.51 4.95
N SER A 33 -0.34 -12.54 5.04
CA SER A 33 -0.67 -13.43 3.95
C SER A 33 -1.95 -12.98 3.24
N PHE A 34 -1.90 -12.94 1.92
CA PHE A 34 -3.07 -12.85 1.05
C PHE A 34 -2.81 -13.69 -0.21
N ASN A 35 -3.76 -14.56 -0.58
CA ASN A 35 -3.66 -15.45 -1.76
C ASN A 35 -2.30 -16.18 -1.92
N ASN A 36 -1.76 -16.73 -0.82
CA ASN A 36 -0.46 -17.43 -0.76
C ASN A 36 0.78 -16.55 -1.00
N ASN A 37 0.62 -15.23 -1.09
CA ASN A 37 1.70 -14.26 -1.12
C ASN A 37 1.88 -13.59 0.25
N CYS A 38 3.06 -13.04 0.50
CA CYS A 38 3.42 -12.38 1.74
C CYS A 38 3.69 -10.90 1.51
N TYR A 39 3.05 -10.05 2.31
CA TYR A 39 3.09 -8.60 2.20
C TYR A 39 3.58 -7.99 3.51
N LYS A 40 4.27 -6.87 3.41
CA LYS A 40 4.80 -6.15 4.57
C LYS A 40 4.67 -4.66 4.35
N TYR A 41 4.14 -3.97 5.35
CA TYR A 41 4.15 -2.51 5.38
C TYR A 41 5.51 -1.99 5.86
N VAL A 42 6.02 -0.96 5.19
CA VAL A 42 7.27 -0.28 5.54
C VAL A 42 6.97 1.20 5.76
N ALA A 43 7.05 1.64 7.02
CA ALA A 43 6.71 3.02 7.39
C ALA A 43 7.76 4.07 6.98
N THR A 44 8.94 3.64 6.56
CA THR A 44 10.04 4.55 6.21
C THR A 44 9.77 5.21 4.87
N LEU A 45 9.71 6.54 4.87
CA LEU A 45 9.51 7.34 3.67
C LEU A 45 10.77 7.33 2.78
N MET A 46 10.61 6.97 1.52
CA MET A 46 11.71 6.78 0.56
C MET A 46 11.30 7.28 -0.83
N THR A 47 12.29 7.50 -1.70
CA THR A 47 12.02 7.57 -3.15
C THR A 47 11.54 6.19 -3.63
N TRP A 48 10.87 6.12 -4.78
CA TRP A 48 10.43 4.84 -5.35
C TRP A 48 11.61 3.88 -5.55
N ALA A 49 12.73 4.39 -6.08
CA ALA A 49 13.93 3.59 -6.33
C ALA A 49 14.56 3.05 -5.03
N ASP A 50 14.61 3.85 -3.97
CA ASP A 50 15.11 3.42 -2.66
C ASP A 50 14.16 2.40 -2.00
N ALA A 51 12.84 2.58 -2.17
CA ALA A 51 11.83 1.65 -1.67
C ALA A 51 11.92 0.28 -2.37
N GLU A 52 12.02 0.27 -3.71
CA GLU A 52 12.22 -0.95 -4.48
C GLU A 52 13.53 -1.64 -4.10
N LYS A 53 14.63 -0.88 -3.94
CA LYS A 53 15.90 -1.42 -3.45
C LYS A 53 15.78 -2.00 -2.04
N HIS A 54 15.01 -1.36 -1.15
CA HIS A 54 14.75 -1.86 0.21
C HIS A 54 13.98 -3.19 0.20
N CYS A 55 12.99 -3.34 -0.68
CA CYS A 55 12.28 -4.60 -0.87
C CYS A 55 13.21 -5.69 -1.43
N ASN A 56 14.01 -5.37 -2.45
CA ASN A 56 14.94 -6.33 -3.08
C ASN A 56 15.97 -6.88 -2.08
N ASN A 57 16.48 -6.03 -1.18
CA ASN A 57 17.39 -6.46 -0.11
C ASN A 57 16.75 -7.44 0.90
N GLN A 58 15.42 -7.55 0.91
CA GLN A 58 14.66 -8.52 1.72
C GLN A 58 14.15 -9.72 0.89
N GLY A 59 14.58 -9.83 -0.38
CA GLY A 59 14.11 -10.88 -1.29
C GLY A 59 12.66 -10.70 -1.74
N ALA A 60 12.20 -9.45 -1.84
CA ALA A 60 10.85 -9.06 -2.26
C ALA A 60 10.89 -7.89 -3.25
N ASN A 61 9.73 -7.45 -3.74
CA ASN A 61 9.57 -6.25 -4.58
C ASN A 61 8.57 -5.29 -3.93
N LEU A 62 8.48 -4.05 -4.43
CA LEU A 62 7.28 -3.25 -4.19
C LEU A 62 6.04 -4.01 -4.70
N VAL A 63 4.91 -3.80 -4.02
CA VAL A 63 3.71 -4.61 -4.23
C VAL A 63 3.15 -4.44 -5.65
N SER A 64 2.91 -5.56 -6.33
CA SER A 64 2.04 -5.67 -7.50
C SER A 64 0.60 -5.96 -7.07
N ILE A 65 -0.37 -5.46 -7.84
CA ILE A 65 -1.80 -5.57 -7.49
C ILE A 65 -2.57 -6.06 -8.72
N HIS A 66 -3.18 -7.23 -8.59
CA HIS A 66 -3.81 -8.00 -9.66
C HIS A 66 -5.32 -8.16 -9.48
N SER A 67 -5.90 -7.60 -8.41
CA SER A 67 -7.35 -7.65 -8.20
C SER A 67 -7.83 -6.59 -7.22
N LEU A 68 -9.12 -6.28 -7.28
CA LEU A 68 -9.77 -5.41 -6.28
C LEU A 68 -9.68 -5.99 -4.85
N LYS A 69 -9.66 -7.32 -4.69
CA LYS A 69 -9.51 -7.95 -3.37
C LYS A 69 -8.11 -7.72 -2.80
N GLU A 70 -7.09 -7.78 -3.65
CA GLU A 70 -5.72 -7.50 -3.28
C GLU A 70 -5.52 -6.02 -2.94
N GLU A 71 -6.06 -5.11 -3.76
CA GLU A 71 -6.08 -3.67 -3.48
C GLU A 71 -6.69 -3.38 -2.10
N ASN A 72 -7.84 -3.98 -1.79
CA ASN A 72 -8.48 -3.82 -0.49
C ASN A 72 -7.62 -4.38 0.65
N PHE A 73 -6.99 -5.55 0.45
CA PHE A 73 -6.08 -6.11 1.44
C PHE A 73 -4.86 -5.20 1.69
N VAL A 74 -4.26 -4.63 0.64
CA VAL A 74 -3.15 -3.67 0.75
C VAL A 74 -3.58 -2.41 1.51
N LYS A 75 -4.80 -1.91 1.27
CA LYS A 75 -5.37 -0.78 2.02
C LYS A 75 -5.61 -1.09 3.49
N ASP A 76 -6.18 -2.25 3.79
CA ASP A 76 -6.37 -2.72 5.17
C ASP A 76 -5.01 -2.86 5.88
N LEU A 77 -4.00 -3.36 5.17
CA LEU A 77 -2.63 -3.45 5.67
C LEU A 77 -2.04 -2.08 5.97
N ILE A 78 -2.16 -1.11 5.06
CA ILE A 78 -1.71 0.28 5.29
C ILE A 78 -2.44 0.85 6.50
N LYS A 79 -3.77 0.81 6.52
CA LYS A 79 -4.59 1.38 7.61
C LYS A 79 -4.25 0.83 8.99
N ASN A 80 -3.89 -0.46 9.07
CA ASN A 80 -3.50 -1.10 10.32
C ASN A 80 -2.20 -0.52 10.91
N PHE A 81 -1.29 -0.02 10.07
CA PHE A 81 0.01 0.51 10.49
C PHE A 81 0.17 2.02 10.34
N ASP A 82 -0.67 2.63 9.52
CA ASP A 82 -0.80 4.06 9.28
C ASP A 82 -2.29 4.45 9.28
N PRO A 83 -2.86 4.79 10.46
CA PRO A 83 -4.25 5.22 10.58
C PRO A 83 -4.57 6.51 9.82
N ALA A 84 -3.56 7.28 9.40
CA ALA A 84 -3.77 8.45 8.53
C ALA A 84 -3.98 8.06 7.06
N GLU A 85 -3.78 6.78 6.72
CA GLU A 85 -3.94 6.22 5.37
C GLU A 85 -3.18 7.05 4.33
N GLY A 86 -1.90 7.32 4.62
CA GLY A 86 -1.01 8.08 3.76
C GLY A 86 -0.79 7.41 2.40
N VAL A 87 -0.20 8.16 1.48
CA VAL A 87 0.19 7.64 0.17
C VAL A 87 1.37 6.69 0.28
N ASN A 88 1.33 5.62 -0.50
CA ASN A 88 2.31 4.54 -0.43
C ASN A 88 2.74 4.08 -1.82
N TRP A 89 4.03 3.89 -2.02
CA TRP A 89 4.56 3.38 -3.28
C TRP A 89 4.08 1.95 -3.56
N ILE A 90 3.76 1.69 -4.83
CA ILE A 90 3.52 0.36 -5.37
C ILE A 90 4.53 0.06 -6.48
N GLY A 91 4.64 -1.19 -6.90
CA GLY A 91 5.67 -1.63 -7.86
C GLY A 91 5.44 -1.19 -9.30
N LEU A 92 4.33 -0.50 -9.59
CA LEU A 92 4.00 -0.08 -10.95
C LEU A 92 4.87 1.12 -11.34
N SER A 93 5.54 1.00 -12.48
CA SER A 93 6.36 2.08 -13.03
C SER A 93 6.46 2.03 -14.55
N ASP A 94 6.67 3.16 -15.23
CA ASP A 94 7.08 3.20 -16.64
C ASP A 94 8.54 3.70 -16.84
N ALA A 95 9.33 3.76 -15.75
CA ALA A 95 10.67 4.37 -15.73
C ALA A 95 11.70 3.68 -16.64
N GLN A 96 11.53 2.39 -16.93
CA GLN A 96 12.46 1.62 -17.76
C GLN A 96 11.96 1.45 -19.20
N GLN A 97 10.68 1.68 -19.46
CA GLN A 97 10.06 1.47 -20.75
C GLN A 97 9.10 2.63 -21.02
N ASP A 98 9.66 3.71 -21.57
CA ASP A 98 8.95 4.95 -21.88
C ASP A 98 7.51 4.67 -22.35
N ARG A 99 6.54 5.12 -21.53
CA ARG A 99 5.09 5.05 -21.78
C ARG A 99 4.44 3.67 -21.71
N ALA A 100 5.11 2.67 -21.16
CA ALA A 100 4.52 1.36 -20.86
C ALA A 100 4.75 1.02 -19.37
N TYR A 101 3.69 1.12 -18.57
CA TYR A 101 3.73 0.70 -17.18
C TYR A 101 3.97 -0.81 -17.05
N PHE A 102 4.87 -1.19 -16.15
CA PHE A 102 5.20 -2.56 -15.78
C PHE A 102 5.35 -2.67 -14.26
N TRP A 103 5.08 -3.85 -13.71
CA TRP A 103 5.37 -4.14 -12.31
C TRP A 103 6.85 -4.49 -12.12
N SER A 104 7.48 -3.96 -11.06
CA SER A 104 8.89 -4.21 -10.76
C SER A 104 9.23 -5.68 -10.48
N ASP A 105 8.26 -6.49 -10.09
CA ASP A 105 8.37 -7.94 -9.90
C ASP A 105 8.27 -8.76 -11.20
N GLY A 106 8.01 -8.09 -12.34
CA GLY A 106 7.88 -8.72 -13.66
C GLY A 106 6.52 -9.38 -13.93
N SER A 107 5.56 -9.25 -13.02
CA SER A 107 4.18 -9.72 -13.21
C SER A 107 3.44 -8.94 -14.31
N PRO A 108 2.42 -9.52 -14.96
CA PRO A 108 1.65 -8.83 -15.99
C PRO A 108 0.80 -7.69 -15.42
N LEU A 109 0.66 -6.60 -16.17
CA LEU A 109 -0.30 -5.55 -15.86
C LEU A 109 -1.71 -5.96 -16.33
N ASP A 110 -2.44 -6.67 -15.48
CA ASP A 110 -3.78 -7.22 -15.74
C ASP A 110 -4.91 -6.53 -14.94
N PHE A 111 -4.54 -5.65 -14.01
CA PHE A 111 -5.46 -4.87 -13.19
C PHE A 111 -4.96 -3.43 -13.06
N THR A 112 -5.90 -2.48 -13.10
CA THR A 112 -5.59 -1.07 -12.81
C THR A 112 -6.64 -0.45 -11.89
N PHE A 113 -6.19 0.48 -11.04
CA PHE A 113 -7.05 1.19 -10.10
C PHE A 113 -6.75 2.69 -10.03
N TRP A 114 -6.55 3.30 -11.20
CA TRP A 114 -6.27 4.72 -11.36
C TRP A 114 -7.36 5.64 -10.82
N ASN A 115 -6.94 6.79 -10.31
CA ASN A 115 -7.82 7.94 -10.08
C ASN A 115 -8.47 8.40 -11.39
N PRO A 116 -9.65 9.03 -11.36
CA PRO A 116 -10.25 9.63 -12.55
C PRO A 116 -9.29 10.62 -13.20
N GLY A 117 -8.92 10.38 -14.45
CA GLY A 117 -7.99 11.22 -15.20
C GLY A 117 -6.52 10.78 -15.13
N GLU A 118 -6.17 9.77 -14.32
CA GLU A 118 -4.80 9.23 -14.24
C GLU A 118 -4.58 8.00 -15.14
N PRO A 119 -3.33 7.72 -15.55
CA PRO A 119 -2.11 8.50 -15.33
C PRO A 119 -2.03 9.71 -16.28
N ASN A 120 -1.73 10.91 -15.76
CA ASN A 120 -1.77 12.15 -16.55
C ASN A 120 -0.41 12.82 -16.79
N ASN A 121 0.69 12.34 -16.18
CA ASN A 121 2.00 12.97 -16.31
C ASN A 121 1.97 14.49 -16.03
N SER A 122 1.24 14.93 -14.99
CA SER A 122 0.86 16.33 -14.76
C SER A 122 2.01 17.34 -14.68
N TRP A 123 3.27 16.88 -14.55
CA TRP A 123 4.45 17.74 -14.45
C TRP A 123 5.67 17.25 -15.24
N GLY A 124 5.49 16.38 -16.22
CA GLY A 124 6.55 15.70 -16.96
C GLY A 124 6.48 14.18 -16.79
N ALA A 125 7.59 13.47 -17.00
CA ALA A 125 7.61 12.02 -16.77
C ALA A 125 7.39 11.73 -15.28
N GLU A 126 6.24 11.14 -14.97
CA GLU A 126 5.84 10.73 -13.63
C GLU A 126 5.85 9.21 -13.49
N PRO A 127 7.01 8.53 -13.62
CA PRO A 127 7.00 7.12 -13.93
C PRO A 127 6.67 6.21 -12.76
N CYS A 128 6.46 6.72 -11.55
CA CYS A 128 6.32 5.91 -10.34
C CYS A 128 4.92 6.03 -9.77
N VAL A 129 4.29 4.92 -9.42
CA VAL A 129 2.88 4.90 -8.99
C VAL A 129 2.78 4.71 -7.48
N HIS A 130 1.87 5.46 -6.87
CA HIS A 130 1.48 5.31 -5.46
C HIS A 130 -0.02 5.09 -5.34
N THR A 131 -0.44 4.44 -4.25
CA THR A 131 -1.86 4.24 -3.89
C THR A 131 -2.28 5.17 -2.74
N ASN A 132 -3.56 5.11 -2.35
CA ASN A 132 -4.18 5.93 -1.31
C ASN A 132 -4.15 7.45 -1.57
N PHE A 133 -4.09 7.86 -2.85
CA PHE A 133 -4.10 9.27 -3.22
C PHE A 133 -5.51 9.85 -3.33
N GLY A 134 -5.68 11.07 -2.80
CA GLY A 134 -6.90 11.85 -2.89
C GLY A 134 -8.11 11.26 -2.13
N PRO A 135 -9.30 11.87 -2.27
CA PRO A 135 -10.49 11.49 -1.51
C PRO A 135 -11.02 10.10 -1.86
N VAL A 136 -10.73 9.60 -3.08
CA VAL A 136 -11.16 8.26 -3.53
C VAL A 136 -10.12 7.18 -3.25
N LYS A 137 -8.95 7.54 -2.72
CA LYS A 137 -7.86 6.64 -2.31
C LYS A 137 -7.46 5.67 -3.43
N LYS A 138 -7.24 6.17 -4.64
CA LYS A 138 -6.85 5.37 -5.82
C LYS A 138 -5.41 5.63 -6.22
N TRP A 139 -4.96 5.01 -7.31
CA TRP A 139 -3.60 5.15 -7.81
C TRP A 139 -3.38 6.49 -8.49
N ASN A 140 -2.16 7.00 -8.38
CA ASN A 140 -1.70 8.21 -9.06
C ASN A 140 -0.22 8.04 -9.44
N ASP A 141 0.20 8.69 -10.51
CA ASP A 141 1.58 8.70 -10.99
C ASP A 141 2.37 9.89 -10.39
N LYS A 142 3.67 9.74 -10.15
CA LYS A 142 4.58 10.78 -9.62
C LYS A 142 5.98 10.70 -10.23
N TYR A 143 6.64 11.85 -10.30
CA TYR A 143 8.01 11.99 -10.81
C TYR A 143 9.07 11.28 -9.94
N LEU A 144 10.14 10.79 -10.59
CA LEU A 144 11.16 9.89 -10.04
C LEU A 144 11.75 10.27 -8.68
N ASN A 145 12.01 11.57 -8.46
CA ASN A 145 12.66 12.08 -7.25
C ASN A 145 11.67 12.52 -6.18
N TRP A 146 10.38 12.29 -6.39
CA TRP A 146 9.38 12.54 -5.38
C TRP A 146 9.58 11.59 -4.20
N SER A 147 9.42 12.10 -2.98
CA SER A 147 9.40 11.31 -1.76
C SER A 147 8.32 11.88 -0.86
N PRO A 148 7.52 11.04 -0.19
CA PRO A 148 6.55 11.52 0.79
C PRO A 148 7.22 12.32 1.93
N ALA A 149 8.52 12.12 2.17
CA ALA A 149 9.28 12.86 3.17
C ALA A 149 9.50 14.36 2.82
N LEU A 150 9.40 14.71 1.54
CA LEU A 150 9.70 16.05 1.02
C LEU A 150 8.42 16.85 0.70
N THR A 151 7.24 16.22 0.82
CA THR A 151 5.96 16.89 0.58
C THR A 151 5.27 17.27 1.87
N PRO A 152 4.90 18.56 2.04
CA PRO A 152 4.02 18.97 3.11
C PRO A 152 2.68 18.21 3.06
N GLN A 153 2.16 17.80 4.21
CA GLN A 153 0.92 17.00 4.35
C GLN A 153 -0.35 17.63 3.75
N TRP A 154 -0.30 18.89 3.33
CA TRP A 154 -1.41 19.62 2.70
C TRP A 154 -1.38 19.58 1.15
N PHE A 155 -0.40 18.90 0.54
CA PHE A 155 -0.33 18.61 -0.90
C PHE A 155 -0.76 17.16 -1.26
N LEU A 156 -1.16 16.38 -0.26
CA LEU A 156 -1.61 14.98 -0.35
C LEU A 156 -3.12 14.90 -0.09
#